data_AF-A0A819CYI2-F1
#
_entry.id   AF-A0A819CYI2-F1
#
_cell.length_a   1.000
_cell.length_b   1.000
_cell.length_c   1.000
_cell.angle_alpha   90.00
_cell.angle_beta   90.00
_cell.angle_gamma   90.00
#
_symmetry.space_group_name_H-M   'P 1'
#
loop_
_entity.id
_entity.type
_entity.pdbx_description
1 polymer ?
#
loop_
_entity_poly.entity_id
_entity_poly.type
_entity_poly.pdbx_seq_one_letter_code
_entity_poly.pdbx_strand_id
1 'polypeptide(L)'
;GGAALSGLIAFIAFFVLQRCAGRIIKCSLYMGVAMQILLCITLFIVAWPMGIITLIFVLISLWYIYYVRNRIAFAEAHIQVGCAALRSHPSILGVAVGMLILQLLWIFFWGLMALGFEHVINGSNNKNSSSNKSAGGLLAIVLLTSLYWGALTFRNITHFVTACVVGQWWFTADAYRQFTVERSFQRAFTTNFGTISFGSLILAFIKSLRIVAQINESNARRDGNILLLLISCCAVCILRIFEGLVRYLNEWAFVFAALTGQSFRNASRSFLDLFQQRGWTMIINDDLAGNALTIVTLAIGFISAGIGGIATYVAMPHSSSRAPIAGMAALFCFTIGLAMGTIMSSILSSGVRTAFVCFAMNPAALGATHPEHLQNLLLAWYQFHPQEFAASGFAMYLPKPAGSVSSVYAAV
;
A
#
# COMPACT_ATOMS: atom_id res chain seq x y z
N GLY A 1 15.50 -9.53 23.35
CA GLY A 1 16.37 -10.25 22.40
C GLY A 1 15.68 -10.48 21.06
N GLY A 2 14.75 -11.44 20.99
CA GLY A 2 14.17 -11.91 19.72
C GLY A 2 13.49 -10.86 18.83
N ALA A 3 12.74 -9.91 19.42
CA ALA A 3 12.03 -8.87 18.66
C ALA A 3 12.97 -7.92 17.89
N ALA A 4 14.10 -7.55 18.50
CA ALA A 4 15.11 -6.70 17.87
C ALA A 4 15.83 -7.45 16.73
N LEU A 5 16.15 -8.73 16.96
CA LEU A 5 16.74 -9.60 15.94
C LEU A 5 15.80 -9.79 14.75
N SER A 6 14.50 -10.04 14.99
CA SER A 6 13.50 -10.18 13.91
C SER A 6 13.30 -8.88 13.14
N GLY A 7 13.38 -7.73 13.79
CA GLY A 7 13.31 -6.43 13.11
C GLY A 7 14.50 -6.18 12.20
N LEU A 8 15.71 -6.52 12.67
CA LEU A 8 16.96 -6.38 11.90
C LEU A 8 16.99 -7.37 10.73
N ILE A 9 16.48 -8.59 10.93
CA ILE A 9 16.31 -9.60 9.87
C ILE A 9 15.27 -9.14 8.84
N ALA A 10 14.12 -8.60 9.26
CA ALA A 10 13.11 -8.08 8.34
C ALA A 10 13.66 -6.92 7.50
N PHE A 11 14.50 -6.07 8.11
CA PHE A 11 15.21 -4.99 7.42
C PHE A 11 16.19 -5.53 6.37
N ILE A 12 17.04 -6.50 6.73
CA ILE A 12 17.99 -7.13 5.78
C ILE A 12 17.23 -7.88 4.68
N ALA A 13 16.21 -8.66 5.03
CA ALA A 13 15.36 -9.40 4.10
C ALA A 13 14.71 -8.45 3.09
N PHE A 14 14.26 -7.27 3.51
CA PHE A 14 13.74 -6.25 2.62
C PHE A 14 14.78 -5.74 1.62
N PHE A 15 16.01 -5.41 2.06
CA PHE A 15 17.08 -4.97 1.15
C PHE A 15 17.51 -6.06 0.15
N VAL A 16 17.42 -7.33 0.55
CA VAL A 16 17.66 -8.49 -0.32
C VAL A 16 16.50 -8.64 -1.32
N LEU A 17 15.26 -8.49 -0.87
CA LEU A 17 14.07 -8.59 -1.73
C LEU A 17 14.00 -7.43 -2.75
N GLN A 18 14.46 -6.23 -2.39
CA GLN A 18 14.64 -5.13 -3.36
C GLN A 18 15.62 -5.45 -4.49
N ARG A 19 16.61 -6.34 -4.29
CA ARG A 19 17.53 -6.78 -5.37
C ARG A 19 16.87 -7.74 -6.36
N CYS A 20 15.80 -8.42 -5.95
CA CYS A 20 15.13 -9.44 -6.74
C CYS A 20 13.76 -8.97 -7.28
N ALA A 21 13.48 -7.67 -7.22
CA ALA A 21 12.18 -7.06 -7.56
C ALA A 21 11.56 -7.58 -8.88
N GLY A 22 12.39 -7.82 -9.90
CA GLY A 22 11.91 -8.35 -11.18
C GLY A 22 11.42 -9.79 -11.16
N ARG A 23 12.14 -10.69 -10.48
CA ARG A 23 11.71 -12.09 -10.32
C ARG A 23 10.53 -12.22 -9.37
N ILE A 24 10.37 -11.27 -8.46
CA ILE A 24 9.34 -11.25 -7.44
C ILE A 24 7.93 -11.14 -8.03
N ILE A 25 7.70 -10.32 -9.07
CA ILE A 25 6.35 -10.17 -9.65
C ILE A 25 5.86 -11.48 -10.29
N LYS A 26 6.74 -12.20 -10.97
CA LYS A 26 6.39 -13.50 -11.55
C LYS A 26 6.12 -14.51 -10.44
N CYS A 27 7.00 -14.57 -9.44
CA CYS A 27 6.83 -15.43 -8.28
C CYS A 27 5.52 -15.13 -7.52
N SER A 28 5.16 -13.87 -7.36
CA SER A 28 3.95 -13.47 -6.64
C SER A 28 2.67 -13.89 -7.38
N LEU A 29 2.59 -13.69 -8.70
CA LEU A 29 1.44 -14.15 -9.48
C LEU A 29 1.27 -15.67 -9.40
N TYR A 30 2.35 -16.45 -9.58
CA TYR A 30 2.27 -17.90 -9.53
C TYR A 30 2.03 -18.44 -8.12
N MET A 31 2.69 -17.88 -7.09
CA MET A 31 2.45 -18.27 -5.69
C MET A 31 1.04 -17.93 -5.22
N GLY A 32 0.48 -16.78 -5.65
CA GLY A 32 -0.90 -16.41 -5.32
C GLY A 32 -1.90 -17.44 -5.81
N VAL A 33 -1.76 -17.88 -7.07
CA VAL A 33 -2.60 -18.94 -7.64
C VAL A 33 -2.33 -20.28 -6.98
N ALA A 34 -1.07 -20.63 -6.69
CA ALA A 34 -0.74 -21.86 -5.98
C ALA A 34 -1.43 -21.93 -4.61
N MET A 35 -1.46 -20.81 -3.86
CA MET A 35 -2.16 -20.72 -2.58
C MET A 35 -3.68 -20.86 -2.74
N GLN A 36 -4.27 -20.30 -3.80
CA GLN A 36 -5.69 -20.49 -4.09
C GLN A 36 -6.02 -21.94 -4.47
N ILE A 37 -5.14 -22.62 -5.23
CA ILE A 37 -5.30 -24.04 -5.55
C ILE A 37 -5.22 -24.89 -4.28
N LEU A 38 -4.26 -24.63 -3.40
CA LEU A 38 -4.16 -25.32 -2.11
C LEU A 38 -5.43 -25.11 -1.26
N LEU A 39 -5.94 -23.88 -1.22
CA LEU A 39 -7.20 -23.58 -0.53
C LEU A 39 -8.39 -24.32 -1.18
N CYS A 40 -8.45 -24.38 -2.50
CA CYS A 40 -9.48 -25.12 -3.23
C CYS A 40 -9.44 -26.61 -2.86
N ILE A 41 -8.27 -27.23 -2.83
CA ILE A 41 -8.10 -28.66 -2.47
C ILE A 41 -8.56 -28.90 -1.04
N THR A 42 -8.09 -28.08 -0.09
CA THR A 42 -8.46 -28.23 1.33
C THR A 42 -9.97 -28.03 1.57
N LEU A 43 -10.58 -27.04 0.91
CA LEU A 43 -12.03 -26.82 1.00
C LEU A 43 -12.83 -27.91 0.29
N PHE A 44 -12.32 -28.55 -0.76
CA PHE A 44 -13.00 -29.69 -1.36
C PHE A 44 -13.09 -30.89 -0.39
N ILE A 45 -12.06 -31.07 0.45
CA ILE A 45 -12.01 -32.12 1.47
C ILE A 45 -12.98 -31.82 2.62
N VAL A 46 -13.08 -30.55 3.06
CA VAL A 46 -13.90 -30.17 4.24
C VAL A 46 -15.36 -29.86 3.87
N ALA A 47 -15.59 -29.17 2.76
CA ALA A 47 -16.91 -28.69 2.33
C ALA A 47 -17.00 -28.54 0.79
N TRP A 48 -17.45 -29.60 0.10
CA TRP A 48 -17.47 -29.67 -1.37
C TRP A 48 -18.13 -28.47 -2.10
N PRO A 49 -19.21 -27.82 -1.62
CA PRO A 49 -19.80 -26.69 -2.34
C PRO A 49 -18.91 -25.44 -2.32
N MET A 50 -18.16 -25.21 -1.24
CA MET A 50 -17.21 -24.11 -1.13
C MET A 50 -15.97 -24.34 -2.00
N GLY A 51 -15.61 -25.61 -2.21
CA GLY A 51 -14.60 -26.02 -3.19
C GLY A 51 -14.95 -25.57 -4.62
N ILE A 52 -16.20 -25.70 -5.05
CA ILE A 52 -16.64 -25.27 -6.39
C ILE A 52 -16.52 -23.75 -6.56
N ILE A 53 -16.92 -22.97 -5.56
CA ILE A 53 -16.79 -21.50 -5.59
C ILE A 53 -15.32 -21.10 -5.72
N THR A 54 -14.43 -21.73 -4.94
CA THR A 54 -12.99 -21.43 -5.01
C THR A 54 -12.32 -21.89 -6.29
N LEU A 55 -12.79 -22.98 -6.92
CA LEU A 55 -12.36 -23.39 -8.25
C LEU A 55 -12.65 -22.30 -9.32
N ILE A 56 -13.83 -21.68 -9.27
CA ILE A 56 -14.18 -20.57 -10.18
C ILE A 56 -13.20 -19.41 -10.00
N PHE A 57 -12.86 -19.05 -8.76
CA PHE A 57 -11.86 -18.01 -8.49
C PHE A 57 -10.46 -18.37 -9.01
N VAL A 58 -10.03 -19.63 -8.92
CA VAL A 58 -8.76 -20.10 -9.50
C VAL A 58 -8.77 -19.95 -11.02
N LEU A 59 -9.86 -20.36 -11.69
CA LEU A 59 -10.01 -20.25 -13.14
C LEU A 59 -9.99 -18.78 -13.60
N ILE A 60 -10.69 -17.89 -12.90
CA ILE A 60 -10.67 -16.44 -13.15
C ILE A 60 -9.24 -15.89 -12.98
N SER A 61 -8.53 -16.31 -11.93
CA SER A 61 -7.16 -15.85 -11.67
C SER A 61 -6.17 -16.34 -12.74
N LEU A 62 -6.29 -17.58 -13.21
CA LEU A 62 -5.50 -18.10 -14.33
C LEU A 62 -5.78 -17.35 -15.63
N TRP A 63 -7.05 -17.07 -15.91
CA TRP A 63 -7.46 -16.26 -17.06
C TRP A 63 -6.92 -14.83 -16.98
N TYR A 64 -6.95 -14.21 -15.80
CA TYR A 64 -6.36 -12.90 -15.54
C TYR A 64 -4.85 -12.89 -15.81
N ILE A 65 -4.10 -13.89 -15.31
CA ILE A 65 -2.65 -14.00 -15.56
C ILE A 65 -2.35 -14.08 -17.06
N TYR A 66 -3.13 -14.88 -17.79
CA TYR A 66 -2.96 -15.01 -19.23
C TYR A 66 -3.12 -13.66 -19.94
N TYR A 67 -4.15 -12.88 -19.59
CA TYR A 67 -4.41 -11.57 -20.19
C TYR A 67 -3.37 -10.52 -19.81
N VAL A 68 -2.88 -10.55 -18.57
CA VAL A 68 -1.98 -9.53 -18.02
C VAL A 68 -0.51 -9.83 -18.29
N ARG A 69 -0.17 -11.01 -18.85
CA ARG A 69 1.21 -11.44 -19.12
C ARG A 69 2.07 -10.39 -19.83
N ASN A 70 1.50 -9.68 -20.80
CA ASN A 70 2.20 -8.65 -21.58
C ASN A 70 2.46 -7.36 -20.78
N ARG A 71 1.73 -7.12 -19.68
CA ARG A 71 1.87 -5.96 -18.79
C ARG A 71 2.87 -6.19 -17.66
N ILE A 72 3.28 -7.44 -17.42
CA ILE A 72 4.17 -7.81 -16.31
C ILE A 72 5.53 -7.13 -16.43
N ALA A 73 6.12 -7.09 -17.63
CA ALA A 73 7.43 -6.46 -17.85
C ALA A 73 7.41 -4.96 -17.52
N PHE A 74 6.29 -4.29 -17.82
CA PHE A 74 6.13 -2.87 -17.54
C PHE A 74 6.00 -2.60 -16.04
N ALA A 75 5.22 -3.41 -15.32
CA ALA A 75 5.15 -3.35 -13.86
C ALA A 75 6.50 -3.68 -13.20
N GLU A 76 7.21 -4.67 -13.71
CA GLU A 76 8.56 -5.04 -13.30
C GLU A 76 9.53 -3.86 -13.39
N ALA A 77 9.54 -3.14 -14.51
CA ALA A 77 10.39 -1.97 -14.67
C ALA A 77 10.04 -0.86 -13.65
N HIS A 78 8.75 -0.60 -13.39
CA HIS A 78 8.33 0.41 -12.40
C HIS A 78 8.72 0.03 -10.96
N ILE A 79 8.61 -1.25 -10.58
CA ILE A 79 9.06 -1.71 -9.26
C ILE A 79 10.58 -1.62 -9.14
N GLN A 80 11.33 -1.98 -10.18
CA GLN A 80 12.79 -1.85 -10.16
C GLN A 80 13.24 -0.40 -9.97
N VAL A 81 12.61 0.54 -10.68
CA VAL A 81 12.92 1.97 -10.54
C VAL A 81 12.51 2.50 -9.16
N GLY A 82 11.32 2.14 -8.68
CA GLY A 82 10.88 2.49 -7.33
C GLY A 82 11.84 1.96 -6.25
N CYS A 83 12.29 0.71 -6.38
CA CYS A 83 13.29 0.11 -5.49
C CYS A 83 14.63 0.84 -5.54
N ALA A 84 15.13 1.17 -6.74
CA ALA A 84 16.40 1.88 -6.91
C ALA A 84 16.37 3.27 -6.27
N ALA A 85 15.29 4.02 -6.49
CA ALA A 85 15.08 5.33 -5.89
C ALA A 85 15.03 5.27 -4.36
N LEU A 86 14.34 4.29 -3.78
CA LEU A 86 14.26 4.13 -2.33
C LEU A 86 15.58 3.64 -1.71
N ARG A 87 16.34 2.81 -2.43
CA ARG A 87 17.64 2.31 -1.95
C ARG A 87 18.68 3.41 -1.79
N SER A 88 18.63 4.42 -2.65
CA SER A 88 19.53 5.58 -2.55
C SER A 88 19.24 6.47 -1.34
N HIS A 89 18.06 6.33 -0.70
CA HIS A 89 17.62 7.14 0.43
C HIS A 89 17.07 6.28 1.59
N PRO A 90 17.92 5.53 2.31
CA PRO A 90 17.47 4.66 3.40
C PRO A 90 16.83 5.44 4.57
N SER A 91 17.09 6.74 4.70
CA SER A 91 16.49 7.62 5.72
C SER A 91 14.97 7.76 5.61
N ILE A 92 14.36 7.43 4.47
CA ILE A 92 12.89 7.36 4.31
C ILE A 92 12.28 6.36 5.30
N LEU A 93 13.00 5.27 5.61
CA LEU A 93 12.54 4.27 6.57
C LEU A 93 12.42 4.87 7.97
N GLY A 94 13.36 5.72 8.36
CA GLY A 94 13.29 6.47 9.61
C GLY A 94 12.06 7.39 9.67
N VAL A 95 11.76 8.10 8.58
CA VAL A 95 10.54 8.93 8.48
C VAL A 95 9.29 8.06 8.61
N ALA A 96 9.21 6.94 7.90
CA ALA A 96 8.04 6.06 7.96
C ALA A 96 7.81 5.50 9.38
N VAL A 97 8.87 5.06 10.06
CA VAL A 97 8.79 4.61 11.45
C VAL A 97 8.37 5.75 12.39
N GLY A 98 8.94 6.94 12.22
CA GLY A 98 8.57 8.11 13.02
C GLY A 98 7.09 8.49 12.87
N MET A 99 6.59 8.52 11.63
CA MET A 99 5.17 8.80 11.36
C MET A 99 4.24 7.70 11.88
N LEU A 100 4.68 6.44 11.88
CA LEU A 100 3.94 5.34 12.50
C LEU A 100 3.88 5.48 14.02
N ILE A 101 4.97 5.88 14.68
CA ILE A 101 4.96 6.17 16.12
C ILE A 101 3.97 7.31 16.42
N LEU A 102 3.99 8.40 15.65
CA LEU A 102 3.02 9.49 15.78
C LEU A 102 1.58 9.01 15.58
N GLN A 103 1.35 8.12 14.61
CA GLN A 103 0.05 7.50 14.40
C GLN A 103 -0.40 6.65 15.60
N LEU A 104 0.50 5.86 16.20
CA LEU A 104 0.20 5.06 17.39
C LEU A 104 -0.09 5.95 18.60
N LEU A 105 0.69 7.02 18.81
CA LEU A 105 0.47 8.00 19.86
C LEU A 105 -0.88 8.71 19.70
N TRP A 106 -1.26 9.04 18.46
CA TRP A 106 -2.56 9.62 18.16
C TRP A 106 -3.71 8.68 18.53
N ILE A 107 -3.62 7.40 18.11
CA ILE A 107 -4.64 6.39 18.46
C ILE A 107 -4.70 6.17 19.97
N PHE A 108 -3.55 6.14 20.65
CA PHE A 108 -3.47 6.00 22.10
C PHE A 108 -4.13 7.18 22.83
N PHE A 109 -3.78 8.41 22.45
CA PHE A 109 -4.38 9.63 23.02
C PHE A 109 -5.89 9.67 22.81
N TRP A 110 -6.35 9.33 21.59
CA TRP A 110 -7.77 9.21 21.29
C TRP A 110 -8.47 8.11 22.11
N GLY A 111 -7.80 6.98 22.32
CA GLY A 111 -8.30 5.89 23.16
C GLY A 111 -8.55 6.34 24.59
N LEU A 112 -7.59 7.07 25.20
CA LEU A 112 -7.75 7.65 26.53
C LEU A 112 -8.91 8.66 26.58
N MET A 113 -9.02 9.54 25.59
CA MET A 113 -10.12 10.50 25.50
C MET A 113 -11.48 9.81 25.39
N ALA A 114 -11.58 8.75 24.60
CA ALA A 114 -12.81 7.97 24.45
C ALA A 114 -13.24 7.29 25.76
N LEU A 115 -12.29 6.68 26.48
CA LEU A 115 -12.54 6.07 27.79
C LEU A 115 -12.97 7.10 28.83
N GLY A 116 -12.33 8.27 28.85
CA GLY A 116 -12.71 9.38 29.73
C GLY A 116 -14.11 9.90 29.43
N PHE A 117 -14.47 10.05 28.14
CA PHE A 117 -15.80 10.47 27.71
C PHE A 117 -16.88 9.47 28.13
N GLU A 118 -16.63 8.17 27.96
CA GLU A 118 -17.55 7.11 28.39
C GLU A 118 -17.75 7.13 29.91
N HIS A 119 -16.68 7.33 30.69
CA HIS A 119 -16.75 7.41 32.15
C HIS A 119 -17.59 8.60 32.63
N VAL A 120 -17.44 9.78 32.00
CA VAL A 120 -18.23 10.99 32.36
C VAL A 120 -19.71 10.80 32.02
N ILE A 121 -20.04 10.19 30.87
CA ILE A 121 -21.43 9.91 30.50
C ILE A 121 -22.06 8.88 31.43
N ASN A 122 -21.36 7.77 31.69
CA ASN A 122 -21.88 6.70 32.53
C ASN A 122 -21.92 7.11 34.02
N GLY A 123 -21.02 8.00 34.45
CA GLY A 123 -21.01 8.59 35.79
C GLY A 123 -22.09 9.66 36.00
N SER A 124 -22.52 10.34 34.93
CA SER A 124 -23.63 11.32 34.93
C SER A 124 -24.98 10.64 34.73
N ASN A 125 -25.24 9.54 35.43
CA ASN A 125 -26.45 8.74 35.28
C ASN A 125 -27.63 9.38 36.05
N ASN A 126 -28.06 10.57 35.65
CA ASN A 126 -29.36 11.11 36.02
C ASN A 126 -30.39 10.49 35.06
N LYS A 127 -31.13 9.47 35.55
CA LYS A 127 -32.00 8.55 34.79
C LYS A 127 -33.17 9.17 34.00
N ASN A 128 -33.25 10.49 33.88
CA ASN A 128 -34.43 11.19 33.36
C ASN A 128 -34.24 11.94 32.04
N SER A 129 -33.10 11.81 31.35
CA SER A 129 -32.95 12.43 30.03
C SER A 129 -33.13 11.40 28.91
N SER A 130 -34.34 11.38 28.35
CA SER A 130 -34.65 10.92 27.00
C SER A 130 -33.85 11.74 25.97
N SER A 131 -32.55 11.52 25.90
CA SER A 131 -31.68 12.27 25.00
C SER A 131 -31.86 11.79 23.56
N ASN A 132 -32.03 12.76 22.66
CA ASN A 132 -32.22 12.56 21.23
C ASN A 132 -31.22 11.54 20.65
N LYS A 133 -31.70 10.37 20.24
CA LYS A 133 -30.89 9.33 19.56
C LYS A 133 -30.13 9.89 18.34
N SER A 134 -30.64 10.94 17.69
CA SER A 134 -29.99 11.65 16.59
C SER A 134 -28.72 12.42 16.98
N ALA A 135 -28.67 12.98 18.20
CA ALA A 135 -27.50 13.72 18.68
C ALA A 135 -26.30 12.79 18.95
N GLY A 136 -26.55 11.57 19.43
CA GLY A 136 -25.52 10.55 19.62
C GLY A 136 -24.89 10.09 18.31
N GLY A 137 -25.69 9.94 17.25
CA GLY A 137 -25.19 9.55 15.93
C GLY A 137 -24.28 10.61 15.29
N LEU A 138 -24.68 11.89 15.34
CA LEU A 138 -23.85 12.97 14.80
C LEU A 138 -22.53 13.11 15.56
N LEU A 139 -22.57 13.02 16.90
CA LEU A 139 -21.37 13.07 17.73
C LEU A 139 -20.41 11.91 17.40
N ALA A 140 -20.93 10.69 17.23
CA ALA A 140 -20.13 9.55 16.83
C ALA A 140 -19.43 9.77 15.48
N ILE A 141 -20.12 10.35 14.48
CA ILE A 141 -19.53 10.67 13.17
C ILE A 141 -18.39 11.68 13.33
N VAL A 142 -18.59 12.75 14.10
CA VAL A 142 -17.56 13.79 14.30
C VAL A 142 -16.33 13.22 15.02
N LEU A 143 -16.52 12.45 16.09
CA LEU A 143 -15.44 11.83 16.85
C LEU A 143 -14.65 10.82 16.01
N LEU A 144 -15.34 9.94 15.29
CA LEU A 144 -14.71 8.99 14.36
C LEU A 144 -13.94 9.72 13.26
N THR A 145 -14.49 10.82 12.75
CA THR A 145 -13.84 11.62 11.70
C THR A 145 -12.55 12.21 12.21
N SER A 146 -12.56 12.74 13.43
CA SER A 146 -11.35 13.29 14.05
C SER A 146 -10.28 12.23 14.30
N LEU A 147 -10.67 11.05 14.81
CA LEU A 147 -9.76 9.91 14.98
C LEU A 147 -9.10 9.49 13.66
N TYR A 148 -9.91 9.23 12.62
CA TYR A 148 -9.40 8.78 11.32
C TYR A 148 -8.61 9.87 10.60
N TRP A 149 -8.97 11.14 10.77
CA TRP A 149 -8.29 12.26 10.14
C TRP A 149 -6.82 12.32 10.55
N GLY A 150 -6.49 12.27 11.85
CA GLY A 150 -5.10 12.28 12.29
C GLY A 150 -4.33 11.05 11.81
N ALA A 151 -4.92 9.85 11.93
CA ALA A 151 -4.28 8.62 11.48
C ALA A 151 -4.01 8.60 9.96
N LEU A 152 -4.95 9.07 9.15
CA LEU A 152 -4.80 9.17 7.69
C LEU A 152 -3.80 10.26 7.32
N THR A 153 -3.78 11.39 8.04
CA THR A 153 -2.84 12.48 7.79
C THR A 153 -1.41 12.01 7.97
N PHE A 154 -1.09 11.31 9.06
CA PHE A 154 0.26 10.78 9.27
C PHE A 154 0.65 9.74 8.21
N ARG A 155 -0.25 8.83 7.84
CA ARG A 155 -0.02 7.86 6.73
C ARG A 155 0.28 8.58 5.41
N ASN A 156 -0.51 9.60 5.08
CA ASN A 156 -0.43 10.30 3.81
C ASN A 156 0.79 11.25 3.74
N ILE A 157 1.28 11.74 4.89
CA ILE A 157 2.57 12.45 4.97
C ILE A 157 3.72 11.52 4.56
N THR A 158 3.77 10.28 5.06
CA THR A 158 4.80 9.30 4.64
C THR A 158 4.73 9.04 3.14
N HIS A 159 3.53 8.86 2.59
CA HIS A 159 3.31 8.70 1.15
C HIS A 159 3.82 9.91 0.35
N PHE A 160 3.48 11.13 0.78
CA PHE A 160 3.91 12.38 0.15
C PHE A 160 5.43 12.57 0.20
N VAL A 161 6.07 12.32 1.35
CA VAL A 161 7.53 12.41 1.48
C VAL A 161 8.20 11.39 0.57
N THR A 162 7.68 10.16 0.50
CA THR A 162 8.18 9.13 -0.40
C THR A 162 8.12 9.58 -1.86
N ALA A 163 6.99 10.17 -2.28
CA ALA A 163 6.83 10.69 -3.64
C ALA A 163 7.80 11.86 -3.93
N CYS A 164 8.03 12.77 -2.98
CA CYS A 164 9.04 13.82 -3.15
C CYS A 164 10.43 13.24 -3.38
N VAL A 165 10.84 12.24 -2.60
CA VAL A 165 12.18 11.66 -2.68
C VAL A 165 12.37 10.90 -4.00
N VAL A 166 11.39 10.12 -4.43
CA VAL A 166 11.45 9.41 -5.73
C VAL A 166 11.45 10.40 -6.89
N GLY A 167 10.65 11.47 -6.82
CA GLY A 167 10.67 12.55 -7.81
C GLY A 167 12.03 13.25 -7.88
N GLN A 168 12.62 13.58 -6.75
CA GLN A 168 13.93 14.23 -6.71
C GLN A 168 15.05 13.32 -7.24
N TRP A 169 15.00 12.02 -6.92
CA TRP A 169 15.91 11.02 -7.51
C TRP A 169 15.75 10.90 -9.04
N TRP A 170 14.53 11.05 -9.55
CA TRP A 170 14.24 11.01 -10.99
C TRP A 170 14.76 12.25 -11.73
N PHE A 171 14.50 13.45 -11.19
CA PHE A 171 14.73 14.72 -11.90
C PHE A 171 16.06 15.41 -11.58
N THR A 172 16.80 15.02 -10.54
CA THR A 172 18.01 15.75 -10.09
C THR A 172 19.25 14.84 -10.03
N ALA A 173 20.38 15.33 -10.56
CA ALA A 173 21.68 14.67 -10.49
C ALA A 173 22.35 14.79 -9.10
N ASP A 174 23.35 13.94 -8.82
CA ASP A 174 23.94 13.60 -7.51
C ASP A 174 24.20 14.71 -6.48
N ALA A 175 24.46 15.96 -6.88
CA ALA A 175 24.96 17.01 -5.99
C ALA A 175 23.98 17.50 -4.90
N TYR A 176 22.66 17.24 -5.01
CA TYR A 176 21.65 17.75 -4.08
C TYR A 176 20.98 16.66 -3.21
N ARG A 177 21.54 15.44 -3.14
CA ARG A 177 20.94 14.27 -2.47
C ARG A 177 20.97 14.32 -0.93
N GLN A 178 21.90 15.06 -0.33
CA GLN A 178 22.19 14.94 1.10
C GLN A 178 21.05 15.40 2.03
N PHE A 179 20.20 16.33 1.58
CA PHE A 179 19.08 16.89 2.37
C PHE A 179 17.70 16.61 1.75
N THR A 180 17.61 15.65 0.82
CA THR A 180 16.38 15.35 0.07
C THR A 180 15.23 14.94 0.99
N VAL A 181 15.48 14.05 1.95
CA VAL A 181 14.44 13.53 2.84
C VAL A 181 13.99 14.61 3.84
N GLU A 182 14.92 15.36 4.42
CA GLU A 182 14.62 16.43 5.38
C GLU A 182 13.80 17.55 4.73
N ARG A 183 14.22 18.03 3.54
CA ARG A 183 13.47 19.05 2.80
C ARG A 183 12.10 18.57 2.37
N SER A 184 11.98 17.31 1.96
CA SER A 184 10.69 16.69 1.63
C SER A 184 9.76 16.62 2.84
N PHE A 185 10.30 16.26 4.01
CA PHE A 185 9.58 16.26 5.27
C PHE A 185 9.14 17.67 5.68
N GLN A 186 10.04 18.65 5.60
CA GLN A 186 9.72 20.05 5.87
C GLN A 186 8.61 20.57 4.94
N ARG A 187 8.68 20.26 3.63
CA ARG A 187 7.62 20.62 2.66
C ARG A 187 6.27 19.99 3.02
N ALA A 188 6.26 18.76 3.54
CA ALA A 188 5.03 18.07 3.95
C ALA A 188 4.34 18.78 5.13
N PHE A 189 5.10 19.35 6.07
CA PHE A 189 4.57 20.06 7.25
C PHE A 189 4.40 21.57 7.08
N THR A 190 4.88 22.15 5.98
CA THR A 190 4.80 23.60 5.73
C THR A 190 3.87 23.91 4.57
N THR A 191 4.36 23.81 3.34
CA THR A 191 3.66 24.26 2.14
C THR A 191 2.56 23.32 1.68
N ASN A 192 2.71 22.01 1.94
CA ASN A 192 1.77 20.99 1.46
C ASN A 192 0.91 20.36 2.55
N PHE A 193 1.07 20.80 3.81
CA PHE A 193 0.31 20.23 4.93
C PHE A 193 -1.20 20.41 4.75
N GLY A 194 -1.63 21.57 4.24
CA GLY A 194 -3.04 21.84 3.94
C GLY A 194 -3.61 20.89 2.89
N THR A 195 -2.88 20.64 1.79
CA THR A 195 -3.27 19.68 0.75
C THR A 195 -3.42 18.26 1.32
N ILE A 196 -2.44 17.81 2.11
CA ILE A 196 -2.45 16.46 2.70
C ILE A 196 -3.57 16.32 3.72
N SER A 197 -3.73 17.30 4.61
CA SER A 197 -4.74 17.30 5.66
C SER A 197 -6.16 17.37 5.10
N PHE A 198 -6.38 18.18 4.07
CA PHE A 198 -7.69 18.31 3.42
C PHE A 198 -8.11 17.02 2.72
N GLY A 199 -7.23 16.41 1.90
CA GLY A 199 -7.54 15.12 1.28
C GLY A 199 -7.78 14.02 2.32
N SER A 200 -6.98 14.01 3.41
CA SER A 200 -7.16 13.06 4.52
C SER A 200 -8.48 13.26 5.26
N LEU A 201 -8.95 14.50 5.41
CA LEU A 201 -10.23 14.84 6.05
C LEU A 201 -11.43 14.32 5.25
N ILE A 202 -11.43 14.49 3.92
CA ILE A 202 -12.50 13.98 3.05
C ILE A 202 -12.60 12.45 3.21
N LEU A 203 -11.46 11.76 3.13
CA LEU A 203 -11.43 10.31 3.29
C LEU A 203 -11.84 9.86 4.70
N ALA A 204 -11.40 10.58 5.75
CA ALA A 204 -11.78 10.31 7.12
C ALA A 204 -13.29 10.42 7.33
N PHE A 205 -13.91 11.47 6.78
CA PHE A 205 -15.34 11.70 6.90
C PHE A 205 -16.17 10.57 6.26
N ILE A 206 -15.83 10.18 5.02
CA ILE A 206 -16.51 9.07 4.32
C ILE A 206 -16.33 7.75 5.09
N LYS A 207 -15.12 7.51 5.60
CA LYS A 207 -14.83 6.33 6.41
C LYS A 207 -15.67 6.30 7.69
N SER A 208 -15.84 7.43 8.37
CA SER A 208 -16.71 7.54 9.54
C SER A 208 -18.17 7.25 9.22
N LEU A 209 -18.70 7.81 8.12
CA LEU A 209 -20.05 7.50 7.65
C LEU A 209 -20.22 5.99 7.41
N ARG A 210 -19.23 5.35 6.77
CA ARG A 210 -19.26 3.91 6.52
C ARG A 210 -19.29 3.10 7.81
N ILE A 211 -18.46 3.45 8.79
CA ILE A 211 -18.40 2.75 10.08
C ILE A 211 -19.73 2.89 10.83
N VAL A 212 -20.32 4.09 10.85
CA VAL A 212 -21.63 4.29 11.50
C VAL A 212 -22.74 3.52 10.77
N ALA A 213 -22.73 3.49 9.44
CA ALA A 213 -23.67 2.68 8.67
C ALA A 213 -23.51 1.17 8.96
N GLN A 214 -22.28 0.68 9.15
CA GLN A 214 -22.00 -0.71 9.55
C GLN A 214 -22.47 -1.02 10.97
N ILE A 215 -22.32 -0.09 11.90
CA ILE A 215 -22.85 -0.22 13.26
C ILE A 215 -24.38 -0.32 13.20
N ASN A 216 -25.03 0.56 12.43
CA ASN A 216 -26.48 0.53 12.25
C ASN A 216 -26.97 -0.76 11.58
N GLU A 217 -26.24 -1.28 10.58
CA GLU A 217 -26.51 -2.58 9.97
C GLU A 217 -26.46 -3.70 11.02
N SER A 218 -25.44 -3.69 11.87
CA SER A 218 -25.28 -4.69 12.94
C SER A 218 -26.38 -4.62 14.01
N ASN A 219 -26.83 -3.41 14.34
CA ASN A 219 -27.93 -3.18 15.28
C ASN A 219 -29.27 -3.60 14.66
N ALA A 220 -29.55 -3.21 13.41
CA ALA A 220 -30.76 -3.60 12.69
C ALA A 220 -30.90 -5.13 12.58
N ARG A 221 -29.78 -5.84 12.39
CA ARG A 221 -29.73 -7.29 12.38
C ARG A 221 -30.11 -7.91 13.72
N ARG A 222 -29.77 -7.27 14.84
CA ARG A 222 -30.12 -7.72 16.20
C ARG A 222 -31.59 -7.43 16.52
N ASP A 223 -32.10 -6.27 16.09
CA ASP A 223 -33.46 -5.82 16.37
C ASP A 223 -34.53 -6.44 15.46
N GLY A 224 -34.13 -7.21 14.44
CA GLY A 224 -35.03 -7.83 13.47
C GLY A 224 -35.70 -6.85 12.51
N ASN A 225 -35.23 -5.61 12.43
CA ASN A 225 -35.79 -4.58 11.54
C ASN A 225 -35.26 -4.74 10.12
N ILE A 226 -35.99 -5.51 9.31
CA ILE A 226 -35.62 -5.87 7.93
C ILE A 226 -35.45 -4.62 7.04
N LEU A 227 -36.30 -3.60 7.20
CA LEU A 227 -36.23 -2.37 6.39
C LEU A 227 -34.94 -1.60 6.69
N LEU A 228 -34.61 -1.42 7.97
CA LEU A 228 -33.37 -0.74 8.39
C LEU A 228 -32.12 -1.51 7.97
N LEU A 229 -32.20 -2.85 7.99
CA LEU A 229 -31.11 -3.72 7.54
C LEU A 229 -30.84 -3.53 6.04
N LEU A 230 -31.86 -3.56 5.20
CA LEU A 230 -31.73 -3.36 3.75
C LEU A 230 -31.13 -1.98 3.42
N ILE A 231 -31.65 -0.92 4.04
CA ILE A 231 -31.17 0.45 3.83
C ILE A 231 -29.70 0.57 4.28
N SER A 232 -29.36 0.04 5.45
CA SER A 232 -27.99 0.09 5.97
C SER A 232 -27.02 -0.70 5.09
N CYS A 233 -27.42 -1.86 4.60
CA CYS A 233 -26.62 -2.67 3.68
C CYS A 233 -26.30 -1.92 2.37
N CYS A 234 -27.31 -1.32 1.74
CA CYS A 234 -27.14 -0.47 0.56
C CYS A 234 -26.21 0.71 0.83
N ALA A 235 -26.40 1.41 1.96
CA ALA A 235 -25.55 2.52 2.36
C ALA A 235 -24.09 2.09 2.57
N VAL A 236 -23.84 0.96 3.24
CA VAL A 236 -22.50 0.41 3.44
C VAL A 236 -21.85 0.06 2.10
N CYS A 237 -22.59 -0.51 1.15
CA CYS A 237 -22.08 -0.82 -0.19
C CYS A 237 -21.63 0.45 -0.93
N ILE A 238 -22.50 1.48 -1.00
CA ILE A 238 -22.19 2.75 -1.67
C ILE A 238 -21.00 3.45 -1.00
N LEU A 239 -20.99 3.52 0.34
CA LEU A 239 -19.91 4.16 1.09
C LEU A 239 -18.58 3.41 0.95
N ARG A 240 -18.59 2.08 0.80
CA ARG A 240 -17.38 1.31 0.49
C ARG A 240 -16.79 1.67 -0.88
N ILE A 241 -17.64 1.79 -1.90
CA ILE A 241 -17.22 2.19 -3.24
C ILE A 241 -16.65 3.61 -3.21
N PHE A 242 -17.35 4.53 -2.55
CA PHE A 242 -16.92 5.94 -2.46
C PHE A 242 -15.63 6.10 -1.66
N GLU A 243 -15.47 5.39 -0.54
CA GLU A 243 -14.21 5.36 0.20
C GLU A 243 -13.06 4.83 -0.66
N GLY A 244 -13.30 3.77 -1.44
CA GLY A 244 -12.31 3.21 -2.37
C GLY A 244 -11.88 4.23 -3.43
N LEU A 245 -12.83 4.91 -4.06
CA LEU A 245 -12.57 5.91 -5.09
C LEU A 245 -11.81 7.13 -4.53
N VAL A 246 -12.24 7.68 -3.40
CA VAL A 246 -11.58 8.83 -2.78
C VAL A 246 -10.19 8.46 -2.26
N ARG A 247 -10.01 7.25 -1.71
CA ARG A 247 -8.69 6.77 -1.32
C ARG A 247 -7.75 6.69 -2.52
N TYR A 248 -8.21 6.12 -3.63
CA TYR A 248 -7.42 6.01 -4.84
C TYR A 248 -7.06 7.39 -5.39
N LEU A 249 -8.04 8.29 -5.52
CA LEU A 249 -7.81 9.67 -5.96
C LEU A 249 -6.80 10.38 -5.06
N ASN A 250 -6.91 10.28 -3.74
CA ASN A 250 -5.97 10.88 -2.81
C ASN A 250 -4.55 10.37 -3.00
N GLU A 251 -4.38 9.05 -3.13
CA GLU A 251 -3.05 8.43 -3.29
C GLU A 251 -2.34 8.99 -4.54
N TRP A 252 -3.02 9.09 -5.68
CA TRP A 252 -2.43 9.67 -6.89
C TRP A 252 -2.31 11.20 -6.86
N ALA A 253 -3.32 11.91 -6.34
CA ALA A 253 -3.28 13.37 -6.22
C ALA A 253 -2.12 13.84 -5.32
N PHE A 254 -1.80 13.10 -4.24
CA PHE A 254 -0.64 13.43 -3.41
C PHE A 254 0.69 13.20 -4.10
N VAL A 255 0.79 12.26 -5.06
CA VAL A 255 1.98 12.14 -5.92
C VAL A 255 2.14 13.41 -6.76
N PHE A 256 1.09 13.86 -7.43
CA PHE A 256 1.14 15.10 -8.21
C PHE A 256 1.51 16.31 -7.34
N ALA A 257 0.87 16.47 -6.18
CA ALA A 257 1.19 17.54 -5.24
C ALA A 257 2.67 17.50 -4.80
N ALA A 258 3.24 16.31 -4.58
CA ALA A 258 4.65 16.15 -4.21
C ALA A 258 5.60 16.63 -5.33
N LEU A 259 5.31 16.22 -6.57
CA LEU A 259 6.14 16.52 -7.74
C LEU A 259 6.04 17.98 -8.19
N THR A 260 4.84 18.56 -8.19
CA THR A 260 4.59 19.89 -8.77
C THR A 260 4.33 20.98 -7.73
N GLY A 261 4.14 20.65 -6.46
CA GLY A 261 3.77 21.61 -5.40
C GLY A 261 2.36 22.20 -5.55
N GLN A 262 1.48 21.54 -6.29
CA GLN A 262 0.12 22.02 -6.56
C GLN A 262 -0.82 21.82 -5.36
N SER A 263 -1.86 22.65 -5.26
CA SER A 263 -2.96 22.45 -4.32
C SER A 263 -3.75 21.17 -4.62
N PHE A 264 -4.45 20.62 -3.62
CA PHE A 264 -5.21 19.37 -3.75
C PHE A 264 -6.12 19.31 -4.98
N ARG A 265 -6.85 20.40 -5.28
CA ARG A 265 -7.77 20.48 -6.42
C ARG A 265 -7.03 20.38 -7.76
N ASN A 266 -5.93 21.12 -7.91
CA ASN A 266 -5.15 21.15 -9.15
C ASN A 266 -4.40 19.83 -9.36
N ALA A 267 -3.85 19.26 -8.29
CA ALA A 267 -3.20 17.95 -8.32
C ALA A 267 -4.19 16.83 -8.69
N SER A 268 -5.42 16.88 -8.15
CA SER A 268 -6.49 15.93 -8.50
C SER A 268 -6.91 16.06 -9.97
N ARG A 269 -6.95 17.29 -10.50
CA ARG A 269 -7.25 17.52 -11.93
C ARG A 269 -6.15 16.94 -12.83
N SER A 270 -4.89 17.22 -12.52
CA SER A 270 -3.74 16.66 -13.26
C SER A 270 -3.75 15.12 -13.23
N PHE A 271 -4.13 14.53 -12.09
CA PHE A 271 -4.35 13.09 -12.00
C PHE A 271 -5.49 12.61 -12.91
N LEU A 272 -6.66 13.26 -12.88
CA LEU A 272 -7.80 12.88 -13.71
C LEU A 272 -7.49 12.98 -15.21
N ASP A 273 -6.72 13.99 -15.62
CA ASP A 273 -6.27 14.14 -17.00
C ASP A 273 -5.35 12.98 -17.42
N LEU A 274 -4.41 12.57 -16.56
CA LEU A 274 -3.58 11.39 -16.78
C LEU A 274 -4.40 10.08 -16.79
N PHE A 275 -5.39 9.98 -15.89
CA PHE A 275 -6.28 8.83 -15.77
C PHE A 275 -7.11 8.63 -17.05
N GLN A 276 -7.64 9.71 -17.63
CA GLN A 276 -8.40 9.63 -18.88
C GLN A 276 -7.56 9.10 -20.05
N GLN A 277 -6.26 9.41 -20.06
CA GLN A 277 -5.35 8.97 -21.12
C GLN A 277 -4.84 7.54 -20.92
N ARG A 278 -4.58 7.12 -19.67
CA ARG A 278 -3.84 5.87 -19.37
C ARG A 278 -4.41 5.02 -18.23
N GLY A 279 -5.68 5.24 -17.87
CA GLY A 279 -6.31 4.69 -16.65
C GLY A 279 -6.19 3.18 -16.50
N TRP A 280 -6.52 2.41 -17.54
CA TRP A 280 -6.43 0.94 -17.48
C TRP A 280 -5.01 0.43 -17.24
N THR A 281 -4.03 1.03 -17.90
CA THR A 281 -2.61 0.66 -17.71
C THR A 281 -2.14 1.01 -16.31
N MET A 282 -2.54 2.17 -15.79
CA MET A 282 -2.23 2.58 -14.43
C MET A 282 -2.86 1.66 -13.37
N ILE A 283 -4.14 1.30 -13.51
CA ILE A 283 -4.84 0.39 -12.58
C ILE A 283 -4.18 -0.98 -12.55
N ILE A 284 -3.92 -1.58 -13.72
CA ILE A 284 -3.33 -2.93 -13.79
C ILE A 284 -1.89 -2.92 -13.25
N ASN A 285 -1.14 -1.86 -13.53
CA ASN A 285 0.21 -1.70 -12.99
C ASN A 285 0.21 -1.59 -11.45
N ASP A 286 -0.70 -0.80 -10.89
CA ASP A 286 -0.84 -0.65 -9.44
C ASP A 286 -1.32 -1.96 -8.77
N ASP A 287 -2.25 -2.69 -9.38
CA ASP A 287 -2.72 -4.00 -8.90
C ASP A 287 -1.60 -5.05 -8.90
N LEU A 288 -0.88 -5.17 -10.03
CA LEU A 288 0.26 -6.08 -10.15
C LEU A 288 1.34 -5.79 -9.12
N ALA A 289 1.69 -4.50 -8.96
CA ALA A 289 2.67 -4.08 -7.97
C ALA A 289 2.18 -4.34 -6.54
N GLY A 290 0.93 -3.97 -6.22
CA GLY A 290 0.32 -4.22 -4.93
C GLY A 290 0.35 -5.70 -4.55
N ASN A 291 -0.10 -6.58 -5.45
CA ASN A 291 -0.09 -8.04 -5.23
C ASN A 291 1.32 -8.61 -5.11
N ALA A 292 2.29 -8.08 -5.85
CA ALA A 292 3.69 -8.47 -5.68
C ALA A 292 4.21 -8.12 -4.28
N LEU A 293 3.92 -6.91 -3.81
CA LEU A 293 4.37 -6.41 -2.52
C LEU A 293 3.70 -7.11 -1.33
N THR A 294 2.44 -7.51 -1.45
CA THR A 294 1.76 -8.28 -0.39
C THR A 294 2.39 -9.66 -0.21
N ILE A 295 2.75 -10.34 -1.29
CA ILE A 295 3.40 -11.66 -1.22
C ILE A 295 4.80 -11.56 -0.65
N VAL A 296 5.55 -10.52 -1.01
CA VAL A 296 6.84 -10.19 -0.39
C VAL A 296 6.68 -9.98 1.11
N THR A 297 5.67 -9.22 1.53
CA THR A 297 5.37 -8.96 2.94
C THR A 297 5.09 -10.25 3.71
N LEU A 298 4.27 -11.13 3.12
CA LEU A 298 3.93 -12.42 3.70
C LEU A 298 5.16 -13.34 3.79
N ALA A 299 6.01 -13.37 2.76
CA ALA A 299 7.26 -14.12 2.78
C ALA A 299 8.21 -13.61 3.89
N ILE A 300 8.34 -12.29 4.08
CA ILE A 300 9.13 -11.71 5.17
C ILE A 300 8.59 -12.19 6.53
N GLY A 301 7.27 -12.20 6.71
CA GLY A 301 6.63 -12.72 7.93
C GLY A 301 6.95 -14.19 8.18
N PHE A 302 6.87 -15.06 7.17
CA PHE A 302 7.20 -16.48 7.35
C PHE A 302 8.70 -16.73 7.61
N ILE A 303 9.58 -15.99 6.95
CA ILE A 303 11.03 -16.09 7.18
C ILE A 303 11.37 -15.64 8.61
N SER A 304 10.80 -14.53 9.09
CA SER A 304 11.01 -14.08 10.47
C SER A 304 10.45 -15.07 11.49
N ALA A 305 9.29 -15.68 11.22
CA ALA A 305 8.70 -16.72 12.06
C ALA A 305 9.60 -17.96 12.15
N GLY A 306 10.11 -18.44 11.01
CA GLY A 306 10.98 -19.61 10.93
C GLY A 306 12.29 -19.38 11.70
N ILE A 307 12.95 -18.25 11.47
CA ILE A 307 14.21 -17.94 12.16
C ILE A 307 13.98 -17.76 13.67
N GLY A 308 12.94 -17.01 14.07
CA GLY A 308 12.61 -16.78 15.47
C GLY A 308 12.24 -18.07 16.23
N GLY A 309 11.44 -18.92 15.58
CA GLY A 309 11.04 -20.23 16.10
C GLY A 309 12.23 -21.18 16.25
N ILE A 310 13.05 -21.33 15.22
CA ILE A 310 14.23 -22.22 15.24
C ILE A 310 15.26 -21.73 16.26
N ALA A 311 15.54 -20.43 16.31
CA ALA A 311 16.49 -19.87 17.27
C ALA A 311 16.05 -20.11 18.72
N THR A 312 14.74 -19.92 19.00
CA THR A 312 14.17 -20.19 20.33
C THR A 312 14.18 -21.68 20.64
N TYR A 313 13.87 -22.53 19.65
CA TYR A 313 13.94 -23.98 19.80
C TYR A 313 15.36 -24.40 20.17
N VAL A 314 16.38 -24.01 19.40
CA VAL A 314 17.79 -24.41 19.64
C VAL A 314 18.32 -23.89 20.98
N ALA A 315 17.97 -22.67 21.37
CA ALA A 315 18.47 -22.06 22.61
C ALA A 315 17.91 -22.66 23.91
N MET A 316 16.77 -23.36 23.85
CA MET A 316 16.14 -23.92 25.05
C MET A 316 16.64 -25.35 25.35
N PRO A 317 16.92 -25.67 26.63
CA PRO A 317 17.24 -27.03 27.06
C PRO A 317 16.08 -28.00 26.78
N HIS A 318 16.40 -29.29 26.63
CA HIS A 318 15.41 -30.33 26.36
C HIS A 318 14.37 -30.41 27.51
N SER A 319 13.17 -29.91 27.23
CA SER A 319 12.02 -29.90 28.14
C SER A 319 10.73 -30.06 27.33
N SER A 320 9.69 -30.66 27.91
CA SER A 320 8.37 -30.84 27.28
C SER A 320 7.72 -29.51 26.86
N SER A 321 8.11 -28.39 27.48
CA SER A 321 7.63 -27.05 27.15
C SER A 321 8.38 -26.37 25.99
N ARG A 322 9.42 -27.00 25.44
CA ARG A 322 10.27 -26.40 24.39
C ARG A 322 9.49 -26.11 23.09
N ALA A 323 8.67 -27.05 22.65
CA ALA A 323 7.86 -26.92 21.43
C ALA A 323 6.80 -25.80 21.52
N PRO A 324 5.94 -25.72 22.56
CA PRO A 324 4.94 -24.66 22.64
C PRO A 324 5.55 -23.26 22.78
N ILE A 325 6.65 -23.10 23.53
CA ILE A 325 7.31 -21.80 23.68
C ILE A 325 7.95 -21.36 22.35
N ALA A 326 8.60 -22.27 21.62
CA ALA A 326 9.12 -21.98 20.29
C ALA A 326 8.00 -21.60 19.29
N GLY A 327 6.83 -22.24 19.37
CA GLY A 327 5.65 -21.90 18.59
C GLY A 327 5.14 -20.49 18.88
N MET A 328 5.03 -20.11 20.16
CA MET A 328 4.66 -18.75 20.56
C MET A 328 5.67 -17.72 20.06
N ALA A 329 6.97 -18.00 20.20
CA ALA A 329 8.03 -17.12 19.70
C ALA A 329 7.97 -16.93 18.18
N ALA A 330 7.68 -18.01 17.43
CA ALA A 330 7.49 -17.94 15.98
C ALA A 330 6.31 -17.03 15.60
N LEU A 331 5.17 -17.13 16.31
CA LEU A 331 4.01 -16.26 16.09
C LEU A 331 4.32 -14.79 16.38
N PHE A 332 5.05 -14.49 17.46
CA PHE A 332 5.49 -13.13 17.75
C PHE A 332 6.45 -12.59 16.68
N CYS A 333 7.38 -13.40 16.19
CA CYS A 333 8.29 -12.98 15.12
C CYS A 333 7.58 -12.84 13.78
N PHE A 334 6.54 -13.63 13.52
CA PHE A 334 5.66 -13.51 12.35
C PHE A 334 4.95 -12.17 12.31
N THR A 335 4.32 -11.77 13.42
CA THR A 335 3.57 -10.50 13.49
C THR A 335 4.48 -9.29 13.35
N ILE A 336 5.66 -9.31 13.96
CA ILE A 336 6.67 -8.24 13.81
C ILE A 336 7.19 -8.18 12.37
N GLY A 337 7.49 -9.32 11.77
CA GLY A 337 7.95 -9.40 10.38
C GLY A 337 6.92 -8.90 9.39
N LEU A 338 5.65 -9.30 9.57
CA LEU A 338 4.52 -8.76 8.81
C LEU A 338 4.37 -7.25 8.99
N ALA A 339 4.40 -6.75 10.23
CA ALA A 339 4.30 -5.32 10.50
C ALA A 339 5.39 -4.53 9.76
N MET A 340 6.65 -4.94 9.88
CA MET A 340 7.75 -4.30 9.15
C MET A 340 7.58 -4.40 7.63
N GLY A 341 7.22 -5.59 7.12
CA GLY A 341 6.97 -5.81 5.70
C GLY A 341 5.86 -4.93 5.14
N THR A 342 4.77 -4.69 5.90
CA THR A 342 3.70 -3.78 5.47
C THR A 342 4.17 -2.32 5.37
N ILE A 343 5.00 -1.85 6.31
CA ILE A 343 5.56 -0.50 6.26
C ILE A 343 6.41 -0.37 5.00
N MET A 344 7.31 -1.33 4.77
CA MET A 344 8.19 -1.32 3.60
C MET A 344 7.42 -1.35 2.28
N SER A 345 6.41 -2.22 2.17
CA SER A 345 5.55 -2.34 1.00
C SER A 345 4.73 -1.08 0.75
N SER A 346 4.31 -0.37 1.79
CA SER A 346 3.60 0.90 1.64
C SER A 346 4.48 2.00 1.01
N ILE A 347 5.75 2.07 1.42
CA ILE A 347 6.73 3.01 0.85
C ILE A 347 7.03 2.61 -0.60
N LEU A 348 7.24 1.32 -0.87
CA LEU A 348 7.53 0.85 -2.22
C LEU A 348 6.34 1.06 -3.17
N SER A 349 5.11 0.80 -2.74
CA SER A 349 3.90 1.11 -3.51
C SER A 349 3.80 2.61 -3.84
N SER A 350 4.09 3.48 -2.87
CA SER A 350 4.15 4.93 -3.09
C SER A 350 5.23 5.30 -4.12
N GLY A 351 6.40 4.66 -4.05
CA GLY A 351 7.49 4.85 -5.00
C GLY A 351 7.18 4.39 -6.41
N VAL A 352 6.50 3.24 -6.57
CA VAL A 352 6.05 2.70 -7.87
C VAL A 352 5.08 3.65 -8.55
N ARG A 353 4.07 4.14 -7.82
CA ARG A 353 3.10 5.13 -8.32
C ARG A 353 3.79 6.42 -8.74
N THR A 354 4.75 6.87 -7.94
CA THR A 354 5.55 8.06 -8.26
C THR A 354 6.39 7.86 -9.51
N ALA A 355 7.06 6.72 -9.66
CA ALA A 355 7.81 6.39 -10.86
C ALA A 355 6.91 6.40 -12.10
N PHE A 356 5.68 5.88 -11.99
CA PHE A 356 4.71 5.91 -13.09
C PHE A 356 4.32 7.34 -13.48
N VAL A 357 4.05 8.21 -12.50
CA VAL A 357 3.73 9.62 -12.78
C VAL A 357 4.94 10.36 -13.36
N CYS A 358 6.14 10.19 -12.79
CA CYS A 358 7.37 10.81 -13.32
C CYS A 358 7.63 10.39 -14.77
N PHE A 359 7.42 9.11 -15.07
CA PHE A 359 7.53 8.56 -16.41
C PHE A 359 6.50 9.13 -17.39
N ALA A 360 5.26 9.33 -16.92
CA ALA A 360 4.24 9.98 -17.72
C ALA A 360 4.52 11.47 -17.97
N MET A 361 5.12 12.17 -17.00
CA MET A 361 5.44 13.60 -17.10
C MET A 361 6.63 13.87 -18.01
N ASN A 362 7.79 13.24 -17.75
CA ASN A 362 9.00 13.44 -18.54
C ASN A 362 9.97 12.25 -18.38
N PRO A 363 9.95 11.28 -19.32
CA PRO A 363 10.84 10.13 -19.29
C PRO A 363 12.29 10.49 -19.65
N ALA A 364 12.53 11.56 -20.43
CA ALA A 364 13.87 11.96 -20.85
C ALA A 364 14.73 12.43 -19.66
N ALA A 365 14.11 13.01 -18.62
CA ALA A 365 14.80 13.38 -17.40
C ALA A 365 15.48 12.17 -16.70
N LEU A 366 14.86 10.99 -16.77
CA LEU A 366 15.48 9.76 -16.26
C LEU A 366 16.67 9.33 -17.11
N GLY A 367 16.65 9.58 -18.42
CA GLY A 367 17.76 9.24 -19.31
C GLY A 367 19.03 10.02 -19.00
N ALA A 368 18.88 11.27 -18.53
CA ALA A 368 20.00 12.11 -18.12
C ALA A 368 20.63 11.67 -16.79
N THR A 369 19.84 11.09 -15.87
CA THR A 369 20.30 10.69 -14.53
C THR A 369 20.64 9.19 -14.43
N HIS A 370 19.82 8.32 -15.02
CA HIS A 370 19.88 6.87 -14.92
C HIS A 370 19.48 6.19 -16.25
N PRO A 371 20.37 6.18 -17.27
CA PRO A 371 20.04 5.72 -18.62
C PRO A 371 19.66 4.24 -18.69
N GLU A 372 20.26 3.38 -17.86
CA GLU A 372 19.98 1.94 -17.82
C GLU A 372 18.54 1.64 -17.38
N HIS A 373 18.05 2.36 -16.36
CA HIS A 373 16.67 2.24 -15.88
C HIS A 373 15.66 2.74 -16.91
N LEU A 374 15.98 3.82 -17.63
CA LEU A 374 15.13 4.30 -18.72
C LEU A 374 15.05 3.27 -19.84
N GLN A 375 16.16 2.66 -20.24
CA GLN A 375 16.17 1.65 -21.30
C GLN A 375 15.24 0.47 -20.98
N ASN A 376 15.27 -0.03 -19.74
CA ASN A 376 14.38 -1.11 -19.30
C ASN A 376 12.90 -0.71 -19.33
N LEU A 377 12.58 0.52 -18.90
CA LEU A 377 11.22 1.07 -18.97
C LEU A 377 10.72 1.22 -20.41
N LEU A 378 11.56 1.73 -21.32
CA LEU A 378 11.21 1.90 -22.73
C LEU A 378 11.06 0.56 -23.44
N LEU A 379 11.93 -0.40 -23.17
CA LEU A 379 11.81 -1.78 -23.66
C LEU A 379 10.47 -2.39 -23.23
N ALA A 380 10.14 -2.26 -21.95
CA ALA A 380 8.90 -2.79 -21.40
C ALA A 380 7.66 -2.06 -21.94
N TRP A 381 7.73 -0.73 -22.15
CA TRP A 381 6.66 0.01 -22.83
C TRP A 381 6.49 -0.49 -24.25
N TYR A 382 7.56 -0.57 -25.03
CA TYR A 382 7.50 -0.94 -26.44
C TYR A 382 6.85 -2.32 -26.66
N GLN A 383 7.15 -3.29 -25.80
CA GLN A 383 6.51 -4.62 -25.82
C GLN A 383 5.00 -4.56 -25.58
N PHE A 384 4.52 -3.54 -24.88
CA PHE A 384 3.15 -3.44 -24.39
C PHE A 384 2.26 -2.52 -25.25
N HIS A 385 2.72 -1.31 -25.62
CA HIS A 385 2.00 -0.37 -26.49
C HIS A 385 2.91 0.14 -27.63
N PRO A 386 3.14 -0.66 -28.69
CA PRO A 386 3.99 -0.23 -29.81
C PRO A 386 3.38 0.97 -30.57
N GLN A 387 2.05 1.07 -30.66
CA GLN A 387 1.36 2.15 -31.36
C GLN A 387 1.33 3.46 -30.56
N GLU A 388 1.04 3.41 -29.25
CA GLU A 388 1.07 4.62 -28.40
C GLU A 388 2.49 5.14 -28.21
N PHE A 389 3.50 4.25 -28.16
CA PHE A 389 4.90 4.64 -28.14
C PHE A 389 5.26 5.47 -29.39
N ALA A 390 4.82 5.03 -30.58
CA ALA A 390 5.02 5.77 -31.82
C ALA A 390 4.27 7.12 -31.83
N ALA A 391 3.06 7.18 -31.27
CA ALA A 391 2.25 8.40 -31.20
C ALA A 391 2.69 9.39 -30.12
N SER A 392 3.43 8.94 -29.10
CA SER A 392 3.81 9.75 -27.93
C SER A 392 4.88 10.83 -28.20
N GLY A 393 5.42 10.91 -29.42
CA GLY A 393 6.51 11.81 -29.78
C GLY A 393 7.88 11.40 -29.21
N PHE A 394 7.91 10.51 -28.21
CA PHE A 394 9.14 10.01 -27.60
C PHE A 394 10.01 9.16 -28.53
N ALA A 395 9.39 8.49 -29.53
CA ALA A 395 10.11 7.71 -30.53
C ALA A 395 11.10 8.53 -31.38
N MET A 396 10.94 9.88 -31.41
CA MET A 396 11.83 10.78 -32.13
C MET A 396 13.09 11.16 -31.33
N TYR A 397 13.01 11.13 -29.99
CA TYR A 397 14.07 11.60 -29.08
C TYR A 397 14.77 10.46 -28.32
N LEU A 398 14.14 9.29 -28.24
CA LEU A 398 14.65 8.11 -27.55
C LEU A 398 14.82 6.98 -28.57
N PRO A 399 16.04 6.46 -28.80
CA PRO A 399 16.26 5.45 -29.82
C PRO A 399 15.39 4.21 -29.54
N LYS A 400 14.86 3.61 -30.62
CA LYS A 400 14.19 2.31 -30.54
C LYS A 400 15.14 1.36 -29.80
N PRO A 401 14.72 0.75 -28.69
CA PRO A 401 15.63 -0.10 -27.95
C PRO A 401 16.05 -1.24 -28.88
N ALA A 402 17.37 -1.37 -29.11
CA ALA A 402 17.94 -2.42 -29.93
C ALA A 402 17.41 -3.76 -29.38
N GLY A 403 16.68 -4.49 -30.21
CA GLY A 403 15.88 -5.62 -29.78
C GLY A 403 16.72 -6.64 -29.02
N SER A 404 16.22 -7.11 -27.88
CA SER A 404 16.63 -8.40 -27.35
C SER A 404 16.02 -9.49 -28.23
N VAL A 405 16.72 -9.86 -29.30
CA VAL A 405 16.72 -11.24 -29.78
C VAL A 405 18.16 -11.71 -29.60
N SER A 406 18.37 -12.53 -28.55
CA SER A 406 19.51 -13.43 -28.32
C SER A 406 20.92 -12.92 -28.70
N SER A 407 21.77 -12.54 -27.72
CA SER A 407 23.24 -12.82 -27.75
C SER A 407 24.08 -12.03 -26.71
N VAL A 408 23.67 -11.94 -25.43
CA VAL A 408 24.60 -11.44 -24.37
C VAL A 408 24.83 -12.47 -23.26
N TYR A 409 24.42 -13.73 -23.45
CA TYR A 409 24.86 -14.87 -22.62
C TYR A 409 25.46 -16.01 -23.47
N ALA A 410 26.16 -15.65 -24.54
CA ALA A 410 26.92 -16.59 -25.36
C ALA A 410 28.19 -15.92 -25.88
N ALA A 411 29.06 -15.45 -24.97
CA ALA A 411 30.52 -15.42 -25.11
C ALA A 411 31.12 -14.66 -23.92
N VAL A 412 32.11 -15.32 -23.31
CA VAL A 412 32.95 -14.94 -22.15
C VAL A 412 32.34 -15.24 -20.79
#